data_AF-A0A2E9WRG6-F1
#
_entry.id   AF-A0A2E9WRG6-F1
#
_cell.length_a   1.000
_cell.length_b   1.000
_cell.length_c   1.000
_cell.angle_alpha   90.00
_cell.angle_beta   90.00
_cell.angle_gamma   90.00
#
_symmetry.space_group_name_H-M   'P 1'
#
loop_
_entity.id
_entity.type
_entity.pdbx_description
1 polymer ?
#
loop_
_entity_poly.entity_id
_entity_poly.type
_entity_poly.pdbx_seq_one_letter_code
_entity_poly.pdbx_strand_id
1 'polypeptide(L)' 'MTVTFDSSVAPSLLEGGYNYSPAGNNAVKVYFEIDQVRDIYDILDEAGLGHVSDSVIYTDYYNEPSY' A
#
# COMPACT_ATOMS: atom_id res chain seq x y z
N MET A 1 1.11 -5.09 -6.58
CA MET A 1 0.60 -5.57 -5.28
C MET A 1 -0.49 -4.64 -4.81
N THR A 2 -1.50 -5.18 -4.13
CA THR A 2 -2.55 -4.35 -3.51
C THR A 2 -2.38 -4.40 -1.99
N VAL A 3 -2.22 -3.24 -1.35
CA VAL A 3 -2.09 -3.13 0.10
C VAL A 3 -3.33 -2.44 0.64
N THR A 4 -3.86 -2.97 1.73
CA THR A 4 -4.97 -2.38 2.46
C THR A 4 -4.44 -1.73 3.72
N PHE A 5 -4.75 -0.45 3.89
CA PHE A 5 -4.42 0.33 5.09
C PHE A 5 -5.69 0.76 5.81
N ASP A 6 -5.52 1.18 7.06
CA ASP A 6 -6.54 1.95 7.75
C ASP A 6 -6.81 3.30 7.02
N SER A 7 -8.05 3.76 7.03
CA SER A 7 -8.43 5.01 6.36
C SER A 7 -7.78 6.25 6.98
N SER A 8 -7.26 6.18 8.20
CA SER A 8 -6.54 7.29 8.85
C SER A 8 -5.27 7.71 8.12
N VAL A 9 -4.65 6.82 7.34
CA VAL A 9 -3.43 7.13 6.57
C VAL A 9 -3.70 7.64 5.15
N ALA A 10 -4.97 7.75 4.77
CA ALA A 10 -5.39 8.28 3.47
C ALA A 10 -4.79 9.66 3.13
N PRO A 11 -4.70 10.63 4.06
CA PRO A 11 -4.04 11.91 3.80
C PRO A 11 -2.56 11.72 3.44
N SER A 12 -1.82 10.93 4.21
CA SER A 12 -0.39 10.66 3.99
C SER A 12 -0.15 9.96 2.65
N LEU A 13 -1.02 9.01 2.28
CA LEU A 13 -0.95 8.34 0.98
C LEU A 13 -1.14 9.33 -0.18
N LEU A 14 -2.07 10.27 -0.07
CA LEU A 14 -2.27 11.33 -1.09
C LEU A 14 -1.10 12.31 -1.14
N GLU A 15 -0.53 12.69 0.02
CA GLU A 15 0.67 13.53 0.07
C GLU A 15 1.86 12.87 -0.59
N GLY A 16 1.99 11.54 -0.45
CA GLY A 16 2.99 10.74 -1.18
C GLY A 16 2.66 10.47 -2.65
N GLY A 17 1.53 10.98 -3.16
CA GLY A 17 1.14 10.83 -4.56
C GLY A 17 0.48 9.48 -4.91
N TYR A 18 0.12 8.68 -3.91
CA TYR A 18 -0.57 7.41 -4.11
C TYR A 18 -2.07 7.60 -4.22
N ASN A 19 -2.65 6.98 -5.23
CA ASN A 19 -4.10 6.89 -5.36
C ASN A 19 -4.60 5.68 -4.58
N TYR A 20 -5.72 5.86 -3.88
CA TYR A 20 -6.35 4.78 -3.13
C TYR A 20 -7.83 4.63 -3.53
N SER A 21 -8.36 3.44 -3.28
CA SER A 21 -9.78 3.11 -3.43
C SER A 21 -10.36 2.69 -2.09
N PRO A 22 -11.61 3.06 -1.75
CA PRO A 22 -12.23 2.60 -0.51
C PRO A 22 -12.43 1.07 -0.52
N ALA A 23 -12.13 0.42 0.61
CA ALA A 23 -12.18 -1.04 0.76
C ALA A 23 -13.29 -1.54 1.69
N GLY A 24 -14.09 -0.64 2.27
CA GLY A 24 -15.08 -0.92 3.31
C GLY A 24 -14.47 -0.95 4.71
N ASN A 25 -15.29 -0.89 5.77
CA ASN A 25 -14.88 -0.96 7.18
C ASN A 25 -13.69 -0.04 7.55
N ASN A 26 -13.76 1.26 7.20
CA ASN A 26 -12.70 2.24 7.47
C ASN A 26 -11.32 1.85 6.92
N ALA A 27 -11.26 1.11 5.81
CA ALA A 27 -10.01 0.77 5.14
C ALA A 27 -9.94 1.35 3.72
N VAL A 28 -8.71 1.59 3.26
CA VAL A 28 -8.39 2.02 1.89
C VAL A 28 -7.42 1.04 1.26
N LYS A 29 -7.58 0.78 -0.03
CA LYS A 29 -6.71 -0.06 -0.85
C LYS A 29 -5.86 0.80 -1.75
N VAL A 30 -4.57 0.55 -1.75
CA VAL A 30 -3.59 1.20 -2.62
C VAL A 30 -2.97 0.12 -3.50
N TYR A 31 -2.87 0.41 -4.78
CA TYR A 31 -2.10 -0.42 -5.70
C TYR A 31 -0.69 0.13 -5.79
N PHE A 32 0.29 -0.69 -5.44
CA PHE A 32 1.70 -0.41 -5.65
C PHE A 32 2.21 -1.23 -6.82
N GLU A 33 2.79 -0.54 -7.79
CA GLU A 33 3.52 -1.18 -8.87
C GLU A 33 4.88 -1.63 -8.31
N ILE A 34 5.05 -2.95 -8.18
CA ILE A 34 6.28 -3.56 -7.70
C ILE A 34 6.92 -4.39 -8.79
N ASP A 35 8.21 -4.16 -8.98
CA ASP A 35 9.13 -5.16 -9.49
C ASP A 35 9.37 -6.22 -8.41
N GLN A 36 9.53 -7.47 -8.83
CA GLN A 36 9.57 -8.70 -7.99
C GLN A 36 10.65 -8.72 -6.87
N VAL A 37 11.42 -7.64 -6.72
CA VAL A 37 12.56 -7.51 -5.81
C VAL A 37 12.28 -6.56 -4.63
N ARG A 38 11.27 -5.69 -4.71
CA ARG A 38 11.01 -4.68 -3.67
C ARG A 38 9.82 -5.03 -2.79
N ASP A 39 10.00 -4.92 -1.47
CA ASP A 39 8.91 -5.07 -0.51
C ASP A 39 8.17 -3.73 -0.33
N ILE A 40 6.95 -3.78 0.18
CA ILE A 40 6.13 -2.59 0.42
C ILE A 40 6.81 -1.63 1.41
N TYR A 41 7.50 -2.16 2.42
CA TYR A 41 8.16 -1.36 3.44
C TYR A 41 9.24 -0.45 2.86
N ASP A 42 10.02 -0.95 1.89
CA ASP A 42 11.04 -0.16 1.22
C ASP A 42 10.40 0.97 0.39
N ILE A 43 9.31 0.67 -0.32
CA ILE A 43 8.60 1.66 -1.15
C ILE A 43 8.03 2.78 -0.28
N LEU A 44 7.43 2.42 0.86
CA LEU A 44 6.88 3.39 1.79
C LEU A 44 8.00 4.24 2.41
N ASP A 45 9.13 3.64 2.80
CA ASP A 45 10.27 4.38 3.35
C ASP A 45 10.87 5.36 2.32
N GLU A 46 11.10 4.91 1.08
CA GLU A 46 11.58 5.74 -0.04
C GLU A 46 10.64 6.94 -0.31
N ALA A 47 9.32 6.75 -0.12
CA ALA A 47 8.31 7.79 -0.28
C ALA A 47 8.16 8.70 0.96
N GLY A 48 8.93 8.49 2.02
CA GLY A 48 8.78 9.21 3.31
C GLY A 48 7.53 8.79 4.10
N LEU A 49 6.87 7.72 3.66
CA LEU A 49 5.68 7.11 4.26
C LEU A 49 6.02 5.90 5.13
N GLY A 50 7.29 5.72 5.53
CA GLY A 50 7.70 4.61 6.39
C GLY A 50 6.84 4.49 7.65
N HIS A 51 6.38 5.62 8.21
CA HIS A 51 5.46 5.70 9.34
C HIS A 51 4.05 5.14 9.09
N VAL A 52 3.61 5.05 7.83
CA VAL A 52 2.33 4.47 7.41
C VAL A 52 2.39 2.93 7.41
N SER A 53 3.60 2.36 7.36
CA SER A 53 3.82 0.91 7.32
C SER A 53 3.19 0.17 8.52
N ASP A 54 3.20 0.79 9.70
CA ASP A 54 2.57 0.22 10.90
C ASP A 54 1.04 0.09 10.78
N SER A 55 0.42 0.81 9.84
CA SER A 55 -1.02 0.79 9.58
C SER A 55 -1.42 -0.12 8.41
N VAL A 56 -0.48 -0.94 7.91
CA VAL A 56 -0.78 -1.99 6.93
C VAL A 56 -1.64 -3.05 7.61
N ILE A 57 -2.87 -3.22 7.12
CA ILE A 57 -3.82 -4.21 7.65
C ILE A 57 -3.64 -5.54 6.91
N TYR A 58 -3.44 -5.48 5.59
CA TYR A 58 -3.34 -6.66 4.74
C TYR A 58 -2.60 -6.33 3.45
N THR A 59 -1.69 -7.20 3.04
CA THR A 59 -0.96 -7.07 1.78
C THR A 59 -1.26 -8.26 0.89
N ASP A 60 -1.82 -7.97 -0.28
CA ASP A 60 -2.05 -8.96 -1.32
C ASP A 60 -0.88 -8.99 -2.30
N TYR A 61 -0.02 -9.98 -2.10
CA TYR A 61 1.02 -10.35 -3.03
C TYR A 61 0.37 -11.21 -4.12
N TYR A 62 -0.35 -10.61 -5.08
CA TYR A 62 -0.71 -11.32 -6.30
C TYR A 62 0.59 -11.74 -7.01
N ASN A 63 1.01 -12.98 -6.75
CA ASN A 63 2.09 -13.66 -7.43
C ASN A 63 1.44 -14.74 -8.31
N GLU A 64 0.91 -14.36 -9.46
CA GLU A 64 0.55 -15.32 -10.49
C GLU A 64 1.14 -14.89 -11.84
N PRO A 65 2.34 -15.36 -12.20
CA PRO A 65 2.52 -15.93 -13.52
C PRO A 65 1.82 -17.30 -13.49
N SER A 66 0.54 -17.33 -13.84
CA SER A 66 -0.14 -18.57 -14.22
C SER A 66 0.60 -19.14 -15.45
N TYR A 67 1.26 -20.29 -15.25
CA TYR A 67 1.95 -21.09 -16.28
C TYR A 67 1.03 -21.50 -17.44
#